data_AF-A0A972Y1F3-F1
#
_entry.id   AF-A0A972Y1F3-F1
#
_cell.length_a   1.000
_cell.length_b   1.000
_cell.length_c   1.000
_cell.angle_alpha   90.00
_cell.angle_beta   90.00
_cell.angle_gamma   90.00
#
_symmetry.space_group_name_H-M   'P 1'
#
loop_
_entity.id
_entity.type
_entity.pdbx_description
1 polymer ?
#
loop_
_entity_poly.entity_id
_entity_poly.type
_entity_poly.pdbx_seq_one_letter_code
_entity_poly.pdbx_strand_id
1 'polypeptide(L)'
;TGVSHAITEGSWTANAQFGLNPEWISETFDIHAQPASGLLPAIAGLQVGVVSQLQDDPDGEDRILVQIPIVNNEEQGIWCRVASLDAGENRGYFFRPEIGDEVIIGFINEDPNDAIVLGMLHSSAKPAPLTASDDNHEKGLVTRSEIKVMFNDEKKSVHISTPGGREFLMDDDAKVIEIKDGSNTLTMDDNGITMEAQKDIKVSASGDVTIEGTNVELKANAQFKAEGSAGAEVSTSAIAVLKGSLVQIN
;
A
#
# COMPACT_ATOMS: atom_id res chain seq x y z
N THR A 1 -50.87 -16.41 27.65
CA THR A 1 -51.94 -16.99 28.49
C THR A 1 -51.54 -16.80 29.93
N GLY A 2 -52.41 -16.24 30.76
CA GLY A 2 -52.12 -15.95 32.16
C GLY A 2 -53.39 -15.76 32.99
N VAL A 3 -53.28 -15.91 34.31
CA VAL A 3 -54.36 -15.66 35.25
C VAL A 3 -53.89 -14.59 36.23
N SER A 4 -54.65 -13.51 36.37
CA SER A 4 -54.39 -12.48 37.38
C SER A 4 -55.52 -12.45 38.40
N HIS A 5 -55.16 -12.31 39.66
CA HIS A 5 -56.09 -12.20 40.77
C HIS A 5 -55.96 -10.81 41.38
N ALA A 6 -57.09 -10.14 41.61
CA ALA A 6 -57.14 -8.88 42.33
C ALA A 6 -58.11 -9.01 43.51
N ILE A 7 -57.68 -8.55 44.68
CA ILE A 7 -58.52 -8.46 45.88
C ILE A 7 -58.58 -7.00 46.28
N THR A 8 -59.77 -6.41 46.16
CA THR A 8 -60.03 -4.99 46.45
C THR A 8 -61.36 -4.87 47.16
N GLU A 9 -61.39 -4.11 48.26
CA GLU A 9 -62.59 -3.89 49.08
C GLU A 9 -63.30 -5.19 49.51
N GLY A 10 -62.53 -6.25 49.78
CA GLY A 10 -63.07 -7.54 50.23
C GLY A 10 -63.67 -8.41 49.11
N SER A 11 -63.68 -7.94 47.86
CA SER A 11 -64.07 -8.75 46.70
C SER A 11 -62.85 -9.36 46.03
N TRP A 12 -62.93 -10.66 45.69
CA TRP A 12 -61.91 -11.38 44.95
C TRP A 12 -62.34 -11.57 43.50
N THR A 13 -61.56 -11.03 42.56
CA THR A 13 -61.81 -11.13 41.13
C THR A 13 -60.65 -11.88 40.46
N ALA A 14 -60.97 -12.86 39.61
CA ALA A 14 -60.00 -13.62 38.84
C ALA A 14 -60.21 -13.38 37.33
N ASN A 15 -59.19 -12.88 36.65
CA ASN A 15 -59.20 -12.65 35.20
C ASN A 15 -58.33 -13.71 34.54
N ALA A 16 -58.92 -14.51 33.64
CA ALA A 16 -58.20 -15.49 32.83
C ALA A 16 -58.05 -14.97 31.40
N GLN A 17 -56.81 -14.86 30.91
CA GLN A 17 -56.50 -14.44 29.55
C GLN A 17 -55.95 -15.62 28.74
N PHE A 18 -56.52 -15.87 27.56
CA PHE A 18 -56.10 -16.90 26.61
C PHE A 18 -55.51 -16.26 25.35
N GLY A 19 -54.39 -16.82 24.87
CA GLY A 19 -53.65 -16.30 23.71
C GLY A 19 -52.22 -15.92 24.06
N LEU A 20 -51.35 -15.84 23.05
CA LEU A 20 -50.00 -15.29 23.18
C LEU A 20 -50.07 -13.76 22.97
N ASN A 21 -49.18 -13.00 23.61
CA ASN A 21 -49.03 -11.59 23.29
C ASN A 21 -48.69 -11.50 21.78
N PRO A 22 -49.45 -10.73 20.97
CA PRO A 22 -49.10 -10.54 19.56
C PRO A 22 -47.74 -9.84 19.38
N GLU A 23 -47.30 -9.08 20.38
CA GLU A 23 -45.96 -8.46 20.41
C GLU A 23 -44.93 -9.46 20.92
N TRP A 24 -43.81 -9.56 20.21
CA TRP A 24 -42.70 -10.41 20.60
C TRP A 24 -41.99 -9.81 21.83
N ILE A 25 -41.35 -10.65 22.66
CA ILE A 25 -40.60 -10.18 23.84
C ILE A 25 -39.54 -9.14 23.46
N SER A 26 -38.93 -9.28 22.29
CA SER A 26 -37.98 -8.33 21.70
C SER A 26 -38.56 -6.98 21.31
N GLU A 27 -39.88 -6.87 21.16
CA GLU A 27 -40.60 -5.63 20.86
C GLU A 27 -41.14 -4.99 22.14
N THR A 28 -41.37 -5.78 23.19
CA THR A 28 -41.86 -5.32 24.50
C THR A 28 -40.73 -4.85 25.42
N PHE A 29 -39.54 -5.46 25.32
CA PHE A 29 -38.37 -5.12 26.11
C PHE A 29 -37.20 -4.81 25.20
N ASP A 30 -36.44 -3.77 25.54
CA ASP A 30 -35.18 -3.49 24.86
C ASP A 30 -34.17 -4.59 25.23
N ILE A 31 -33.98 -5.52 24.29
CA ILE A 31 -33.06 -6.65 24.41
C ILE A 31 -31.67 -6.30 23.85
N HIS A 32 -31.47 -5.09 23.34
CA HIS A 32 -30.17 -4.65 22.84
C HIS A 32 -29.25 -4.29 24.01
N ALA A 33 -27.97 -4.61 23.87
CA ALA A 33 -26.97 -4.08 24.78
C ALA A 33 -26.96 -2.55 24.67
N GLN A 34 -26.93 -1.85 25.80
CA GLN A 34 -26.85 -0.40 25.78
C GLN A 34 -25.52 0.05 25.14
N PRO A 35 -25.55 1.04 24.25
CA PRO A 35 -24.36 1.71 23.73
C PRO A 35 -23.41 2.14 24.86
N ALA A 36 -22.09 2.05 24.62
CA ALA A 36 -21.06 2.32 25.63
C ALA A 36 -21.29 1.58 26.96
N SER A 37 -21.91 0.40 26.90
CA SER A 37 -22.35 -0.41 28.06
C SER A 37 -23.23 0.34 29.07
N GLY A 38 -23.86 1.45 28.66
CA GLY A 38 -24.63 2.34 29.53
C GLY A 38 -23.81 3.13 30.55
N LEU A 39 -22.47 3.10 30.45
CA LEU A 39 -21.56 3.76 31.39
C LEU A 39 -21.31 5.23 31.03
N LEU A 40 -21.36 5.56 29.74
CA LEU A 40 -21.04 6.87 29.20
C LEU A 40 -22.03 7.26 28.10
N PRO A 41 -22.17 8.56 27.78
CA PRO A 41 -22.89 9.00 26.59
C PRO A 41 -22.23 8.43 25.33
N ALA A 42 -22.99 7.67 24.56
CA ALA A 42 -22.49 7.04 23.34
C ALA A 42 -22.25 8.06 22.21
N ILE A 43 -21.24 7.80 21.38
CA ILE A 43 -21.04 8.52 20.12
C ILE A 43 -21.51 7.62 18.98
N ALA A 44 -22.68 7.95 18.44
CA ALA A 44 -23.24 7.25 17.30
C ALA A 44 -22.71 7.81 15.98
N GLY A 45 -22.37 6.93 15.05
CA GLY A 45 -21.92 7.26 13.70
C GLY A 45 -20.42 7.55 13.58
N LEU A 46 -20.00 7.85 12.35
CA LEU A 46 -18.60 8.13 12.02
C LEU A 46 -18.27 9.61 12.27
N GLN A 47 -17.05 9.86 12.73
CA GLN A 47 -16.53 11.21 13.00
C GLN A 47 -15.27 11.46 12.17
N VAL A 48 -15.08 12.71 11.73
CA VAL A 48 -13.82 13.15 11.13
C VAL A 48 -12.92 13.68 12.23
N GLY A 49 -11.64 13.32 12.19
CA GLY A 49 -10.62 13.85 13.09
C GLY A 49 -9.35 14.24 12.35
N VAL A 50 -8.48 14.97 13.05
CA VAL A 50 -7.20 15.45 12.55
C VAL A 50 -6.08 14.81 13.37
N VAL A 51 -5.13 14.16 12.71
CA VAL A 51 -4.02 13.49 13.39
C VAL A 51 -3.10 14.52 14.06
N SER A 52 -2.82 14.34 15.35
CA SER A 52 -1.97 15.25 16.14
C SER A 52 -0.63 14.64 16.54
N GLN A 53 -0.56 13.32 16.74
CA GLN A 53 0.66 12.62 17.15
C GLN A 53 0.68 11.16 16.66
N LEU A 54 1.86 10.64 16.33
CA LEU A 54 2.04 9.29 15.74
C LEU A 54 2.77 8.30 16.65
N GLN A 55 3.36 8.77 17.75
CA GLN A 55 4.30 8.02 18.57
C GLN A 55 4.06 8.27 20.05
N ASP A 56 4.77 7.55 20.92
CA ASP A 56 4.68 7.72 22.37
C ASP A 56 3.28 7.43 22.94
N ASP A 57 2.61 6.42 22.35
CA ASP A 57 1.39 5.83 22.91
C ASP A 57 1.65 5.34 24.35
N PRO A 58 0.97 5.89 25.38
CA PRO A 58 1.18 5.54 26.78
C PRO A 58 1.01 4.05 27.10
N ASP A 59 0.14 3.36 26.36
CA ASP A 59 -0.17 1.94 26.59
C ASP A 59 0.60 1.01 25.62
N GLY A 60 1.30 1.57 24.62
CA GLY A 60 2.08 0.79 23.66
C GLY A 60 1.27 -0.07 22.68
N GLU A 61 0.00 0.30 22.43
CA GLU A 61 -0.96 -0.44 21.61
C GLU A 61 -0.94 -0.02 20.12
N ASP A 62 0.16 0.61 19.68
CA ASP A 62 0.37 1.10 18.31
C ASP A 62 -0.75 2.07 17.84
N ARG A 63 -1.23 2.92 18.76
CA ARG A 63 -2.26 3.93 18.52
C ARG A 63 -1.65 5.23 18.01
N ILE A 64 -2.47 6.04 17.35
CA ILE A 64 -2.15 7.44 16.99
C ILE A 64 -3.10 8.38 17.72
N LEU A 65 -2.64 9.59 18.04
CA LEU A 65 -3.47 10.60 18.69
C LEU A 65 -4.22 11.39 17.61
N VAL A 66 -5.53 11.49 17.78
CA VAL A 66 -6.41 12.16 16.83
C VAL A 66 -7.30 13.16 17.56
N GLN A 67 -7.29 14.39 17.09
CA GLN A 67 -8.16 15.45 17.58
C GLN A 67 -9.51 15.36 16.88
N ILE A 68 -10.60 15.28 17.65
CA ILE A 68 -11.97 15.25 17.12
C ILE A 68 -12.63 16.62 17.36
N PRO A 69 -12.95 17.39 16.31
CA PRO A 69 -13.44 18.76 16.45
C PRO A 69 -14.72 18.92 17.28
N ILE A 70 -15.59 17.90 17.33
CA ILE A 70 -16.86 17.96 18.06
C ILE A 70 -16.71 17.78 19.58
N VAL A 71 -15.60 17.19 20.04
CA VAL A 71 -15.39 16.88 21.46
C VAL A 71 -14.82 18.10 22.18
N ASN A 72 -13.62 18.54 21.81
CA ASN A 72 -12.98 19.74 22.35
C ASN A 72 -11.79 20.19 21.47
N ASN A 73 -11.82 21.43 20.98
CA ASN A 73 -10.73 21.97 20.15
C ASN A 73 -9.46 22.34 20.95
N GLU A 74 -9.53 22.37 22.28
CA GLU A 74 -8.39 22.70 23.16
C GLU A 74 -7.68 21.47 23.72
N GLU A 75 -8.25 20.27 23.54
CA GLU A 75 -7.64 19.02 24.00
C GLU A 75 -6.73 18.39 22.95
N GLN A 76 -5.74 17.61 23.42
CA GLN A 76 -4.70 17.01 22.57
C GLN A 76 -5.24 15.92 21.62
N GLY A 77 -6.43 15.37 21.90
CA GLY A 77 -7.10 14.34 21.12
C GLY A 77 -7.27 13.03 21.89
N ILE A 78 -7.73 12.00 21.19
CA ILE A 78 -7.92 10.64 21.72
C ILE A 78 -7.01 9.65 20.99
N TRP A 79 -6.49 8.66 21.73
CA TRP A 79 -5.66 7.61 21.15
C TRP A 79 -6.52 6.60 20.40
N CYS A 80 -6.30 6.48 19.10
CA CYS A 80 -7.05 5.62 18.21
C CYS A 80 -6.17 4.53 17.62
N ARG A 81 -6.66 3.28 17.62
CA ARG A 81 -6.05 2.22 16.80
C ARG A 81 -6.31 2.51 15.32
N VAL A 82 -5.43 2.05 14.43
CA VAL A 82 -5.61 2.20 12.97
C VAL A 82 -5.98 0.86 12.37
N ALA A 83 -7.06 0.83 11.59
CA ALA A 83 -7.42 -0.32 10.78
C ALA A 83 -6.43 -0.44 9.60
N SER A 84 -5.70 -1.56 9.55
CA SER A 84 -4.71 -1.85 8.51
C SER A 84 -5.21 -2.91 7.53
N LEU A 85 -4.69 -2.92 6.30
CA LEU A 85 -5.02 -3.93 5.28
C LEU A 85 -4.56 -5.35 5.67
N ASP A 86 -3.47 -5.45 6.42
CA ASP A 86 -2.98 -6.68 7.05
C ASP A 86 -2.28 -6.30 8.36
N ALA A 87 -2.41 -7.12 9.40
CA ALA A 87 -1.80 -6.91 10.70
C ALA A 87 -1.55 -8.26 11.39
N GLY A 88 -0.32 -8.50 11.84
CA GLY A 88 0.04 -9.71 12.57
C GLY A 88 1.45 -9.62 13.17
N GLU A 89 1.86 -10.69 13.85
CA GLU A 89 3.19 -10.76 14.45
C GLU A 89 4.29 -10.70 13.36
N ASN A 90 5.09 -9.64 13.38
CA ASN A 90 6.17 -9.37 12.41
C ASN A 90 5.74 -9.37 10.93
N ARG A 91 4.46 -9.07 10.65
CA ARG A 91 3.93 -8.88 9.29
C ARG A 91 2.79 -7.87 9.26
N GLY A 92 2.58 -7.23 8.13
CA GLY A 92 1.40 -6.39 7.91
C GLY A 92 1.64 -5.25 6.93
N TYR A 93 0.62 -4.42 6.79
CA TYR A 93 0.66 -3.20 6.01
C TYR A 93 0.94 -2.00 6.94
N PHE A 94 2.06 -1.31 6.73
CA PHE A 94 2.44 -0.15 7.53
C PHE A 94 2.39 1.12 6.67
N PHE A 95 1.26 1.83 6.75
CA PHE A 95 1.06 3.11 6.10
C PHE A 95 0.25 3.98 7.06
N ARG A 96 0.95 4.81 7.83
CA ARG A 96 0.34 5.71 8.80
C ARG A 96 -0.01 7.05 8.14
N PRO A 97 -1.10 7.71 8.57
CA PRO A 97 -1.36 9.09 8.18
C PRO A 97 -0.24 10.01 8.68
N GLU A 98 -0.13 11.19 8.10
CA GLU A 98 0.79 12.24 8.56
C GLU A 98 0.11 13.14 9.60
N ILE A 99 0.90 13.87 10.38
CA ILE A 99 0.36 14.88 11.30
C ILE A 99 -0.41 15.94 10.51
N GLY A 100 -1.62 16.22 10.96
CA GLY A 100 -2.57 17.13 10.33
C GLY A 100 -3.47 16.48 9.27
N ASP A 101 -3.30 15.20 8.93
CA ASP A 101 -4.19 14.51 7.98
C ASP A 101 -5.58 14.28 8.56
N GLU A 102 -6.58 14.35 7.68
CA GLU A 102 -7.97 14.09 8.00
C GLU A 102 -8.23 12.58 7.94
N VAL A 103 -8.72 12.03 9.04
CA VAL A 103 -9.05 10.62 9.19
C VAL A 103 -10.51 10.44 9.55
N ILE A 104 -11.09 9.31 9.14
CA ILE A 104 -12.42 8.90 9.55
C ILE A 104 -12.33 7.91 10.72
N ILE A 105 -13.10 8.17 11.77
CA ILE A 105 -13.06 7.45 13.05
C ILE A 105 -14.42 6.79 13.28
N GLY A 106 -14.39 5.53 13.72
CA GLY A 106 -15.53 4.83 14.29
C GLY A 106 -15.27 4.43 15.74
N PHE A 107 -16.35 4.18 16.48
CA PHE A 107 -16.29 3.80 17.89
C PHE A 107 -16.86 2.39 18.07
N ILE A 108 -16.08 1.47 18.64
CA ILE A 108 -16.58 0.12 18.91
C ILE A 108 -17.69 0.21 19.95
N ASN A 109 -18.84 -0.40 19.67
CA ASN A 109 -20.02 -0.38 20.54
C ASN A 109 -20.48 1.05 20.92
N GLU A 110 -20.18 2.02 20.03
CA GLU A 110 -20.43 3.45 20.26
C GLU A 110 -19.76 4.01 21.54
N ASP A 111 -18.71 3.33 22.05
CA ASP A 111 -17.94 3.74 23.21
C ASP A 111 -16.89 4.79 22.82
N PRO A 112 -16.96 6.02 23.35
CA PRO A 112 -15.99 7.09 23.06
C PRO A 112 -14.53 6.73 23.38
N ASN A 113 -14.27 5.78 24.27
CA ASN A 113 -12.92 5.37 24.64
C ASN A 113 -12.31 4.35 23.65
N ASP A 114 -13.14 3.67 22.86
CA ASP A 114 -12.73 2.63 21.92
C ASP A 114 -12.80 3.11 20.46
N ALA A 115 -12.02 4.16 20.18
CA ALA A 115 -11.93 4.76 18.86
C ALA A 115 -10.98 4.00 17.91
N ILE A 116 -11.40 3.85 16.66
CA ILE A 116 -10.63 3.24 15.58
C ILE A 116 -10.66 4.15 14.35
N VAL A 117 -9.48 4.49 13.84
CA VAL A 117 -9.32 5.10 12.52
C VAL A 117 -9.59 4.04 11.46
N LEU A 118 -10.58 4.29 10.62
CA LEU A 118 -10.99 3.37 9.54
C LEU A 118 -10.32 3.70 8.20
N GLY A 119 -9.80 4.92 8.05
CA GLY A 119 -9.17 5.38 6.82
C GLY A 119 -8.85 6.87 6.84
N MET A 120 -8.36 7.36 5.70
CA MET A 120 -7.98 8.76 5.47
C MET A 120 -8.90 9.38 4.43
N LEU A 121 -9.04 10.70 4.48
CA LEU A 121 -9.91 11.46 3.57
C LEU A 121 -9.08 12.50 2.81
N HIS A 122 -9.28 12.56 1.50
CA HIS A 122 -8.85 13.71 0.70
C HIS A 122 -9.87 14.83 0.82
N SER A 123 -9.40 16.08 0.76
CA SER A 123 -10.24 17.27 0.82
C SER A 123 -9.72 18.35 -0.12
N SER A 124 -10.44 19.47 -0.22
CA SER A 124 -9.99 20.61 -1.03
C SER A 124 -8.67 21.21 -0.53
N ALA A 125 -8.34 21.03 0.76
CA ALA A 125 -7.05 21.46 1.33
C ALA A 125 -5.93 20.41 1.10
N LYS A 126 -6.31 19.13 0.98
CA LYS A 126 -5.41 17.99 0.77
C LYS A 126 -5.92 17.09 -0.35
N PRO A 127 -5.83 17.56 -1.62
CA PRO A 127 -6.40 16.86 -2.75
C PRO A 127 -5.70 15.52 -3.01
N ALA A 128 -6.39 14.62 -3.70
CA ALA A 128 -5.82 13.38 -4.19
C ALA A 128 -4.65 13.66 -5.16
N PRO A 129 -3.64 12.77 -5.22
CA PRO A 129 -2.49 12.96 -6.11
C PRO A 129 -2.82 12.83 -7.60
N LEU A 130 -3.98 12.23 -7.93
CA LEU A 130 -4.50 12.11 -9.29
C LEU A 130 -5.82 12.88 -9.38
N THR A 131 -6.04 13.53 -10.52
CA THR A 131 -7.34 14.16 -10.81
C THR A 131 -8.31 13.07 -11.27
N ALA A 132 -9.49 13.02 -10.65
CA ALA A 132 -10.52 12.05 -11.02
C ALA A 132 -11.02 12.29 -12.46
N SER A 133 -11.22 11.20 -13.19
CA SER A 133 -11.84 11.15 -14.52
C SER A 133 -12.78 9.94 -14.57
N ASP A 134 -13.87 10.02 -15.34
CA ASP A 134 -14.84 8.92 -15.49
C ASP A 134 -14.22 7.67 -16.13
N ASP A 135 -13.21 7.85 -17.01
CA ASP A 135 -12.48 6.74 -17.63
C ASP A 135 -11.58 6.00 -16.63
N ASN A 136 -11.06 6.72 -15.62
CA ASN A 136 -10.31 6.19 -14.47
C ASN A 136 -9.23 5.13 -14.80
N HIS A 137 -8.49 5.32 -15.89
CA HIS A 137 -7.45 4.37 -16.32
C HIS A 137 -6.21 4.38 -15.43
N GLU A 138 -5.89 5.51 -14.79
CA GLU A 138 -4.73 5.66 -13.92
C GLU A 138 -5.09 5.43 -12.45
N LYS A 139 -4.36 4.53 -11.79
CA LYS A 139 -4.51 4.25 -10.37
C LYS A 139 -3.16 3.93 -9.77
N GLY A 140 -2.95 4.20 -8.49
CA GLY A 140 -1.65 3.93 -7.91
C GLY A 140 -1.46 4.52 -6.53
N LEU A 141 -0.21 4.42 -6.08
CA LEU A 141 0.27 4.93 -4.81
C LEU A 141 1.26 6.06 -5.07
N VAL A 142 1.07 7.18 -4.38
CA VAL A 142 2.01 8.32 -4.39
C VAL A 142 2.34 8.67 -2.95
N THR A 143 3.62 8.62 -2.58
CA THR A 143 4.08 9.02 -1.24
C THR A 143 4.34 10.53 -1.16
N ARG A 144 4.49 11.05 0.05
CA ARG A 144 4.82 12.47 0.30
C ARG A 144 6.04 12.96 -0.48
N SER A 145 7.04 12.10 -0.68
CA SER A 145 8.26 12.42 -1.42
C SER A 145 8.15 12.13 -2.91
N GLU A 146 6.94 12.01 -3.44
CA GLU A 146 6.66 11.74 -4.86
C GLU A 146 7.27 10.44 -5.39
N ILE A 147 7.43 9.42 -4.53
CA ILE A 147 7.67 8.06 -5.00
C ILE A 147 6.33 7.51 -5.47
N LYS A 148 6.26 7.06 -6.72
CA LYS A 148 5.02 6.66 -7.38
C LYS A 148 5.09 5.20 -7.80
N VAL A 149 4.01 4.47 -7.59
CA VAL A 149 3.73 3.16 -8.19
C VAL A 149 2.39 3.29 -8.89
N MET A 150 2.42 3.38 -10.21
CA MET A 150 1.29 3.73 -11.05
C MET A 150 0.93 2.57 -11.97
N PHE A 151 -0.36 2.32 -12.10
CA PHE A 151 -0.96 1.37 -13.03
C PHE A 151 -1.79 2.15 -14.04
N ASN A 152 -1.73 1.76 -15.31
CA ASN A 152 -2.57 2.29 -16.37
C ASN A 152 -3.31 1.14 -17.05
N ASP A 153 -4.64 1.09 -16.92
CA ASP A 153 -5.46 0.00 -17.48
C ASP A 153 -5.66 0.09 -18.99
N GLU A 154 -5.51 1.28 -19.59
CA GLU A 154 -5.62 1.46 -21.05
C GLU A 154 -4.43 0.82 -21.75
N LYS A 155 -3.21 1.13 -21.27
CA LYS A 155 -1.95 0.56 -21.76
C LYS A 155 -1.61 -0.79 -21.16
N LYS A 156 -2.29 -1.18 -20.08
CA LYS A 156 -1.97 -2.34 -19.22
C LYS A 156 -0.52 -2.27 -18.77
N SER A 157 -0.14 -1.13 -18.21
CA SER A 157 1.24 -0.84 -17.82
C SER A 157 1.40 -0.57 -16.33
N VAL A 158 2.61 -0.82 -15.82
CA VAL A 158 3.06 -0.51 -14.47
C VAL A 158 4.29 0.39 -14.56
N HIS A 159 4.25 1.53 -13.86
CA HIS A 159 5.34 2.49 -13.81
C HIS A 159 5.70 2.83 -12.36
N ILE A 160 6.95 2.58 -11.99
CA ILE A 160 7.52 2.96 -10.69
C ILE A 160 8.52 4.08 -10.92
N SER A 161 8.31 5.23 -10.28
CA SER A 161 9.17 6.40 -10.45
C SER A 161 9.56 7.04 -9.12
N THR A 162 10.76 7.59 -9.06
CA THR A 162 11.26 8.38 -7.92
C THR A 162 11.43 9.84 -8.32
N PRO A 163 11.39 10.81 -7.37
CA PRO A 163 11.63 12.23 -7.67
C PRO A 163 13.03 12.49 -8.25
N GLY A 164 13.97 11.56 -8.05
CA GLY A 164 15.32 11.62 -8.61
C GLY A 164 15.41 11.21 -10.09
N GLY A 165 14.28 10.94 -10.77
CA GLY A 165 14.25 10.57 -12.19
C GLY A 165 14.65 9.12 -12.48
N ARG A 166 14.54 8.23 -11.49
CA ARG A 166 14.72 6.78 -11.67
C ARG A 166 13.39 6.13 -11.91
N GLU A 167 13.33 5.30 -12.94
CA GLU A 167 12.10 4.77 -13.50
C GLU A 167 12.23 3.27 -13.77
N PHE A 168 11.15 2.53 -13.52
CA PHE A 168 10.94 1.17 -13.96
C PHE A 168 9.57 1.12 -14.64
N LEU A 169 9.53 0.68 -15.89
CA LEU A 169 8.32 0.63 -16.72
C LEU A 169 8.14 -0.79 -17.26
N MET A 170 6.92 -1.31 -17.18
CA MET A 170 6.47 -2.50 -17.89
C MET A 170 5.18 -2.12 -18.62
N ASP A 171 5.17 -2.20 -19.95
CA ASP A 171 4.06 -1.71 -20.78
C ASP A 171 3.72 -2.72 -21.88
N ASP A 172 2.50 -3.25 -21.85
CA ASP A 172 2.01 -4.25 -22.82
C ASP A 172 1.65 -3.63 -24.18
N ASP A 173 1.26 -2.36 -24.24
CA ASP A 173 0.92 -1.67 -25.48
C ASP A 173 2.18 -1.36 -26.29
N ALA A 174 3.20 -0.84 -25.60
CA ALA A 174 4.54 -0.64 -26.16
C ALA A 174 5.37 -1.94 -26.24
N LYS A 175 4.92 -3.02 -25.57
CA LYS A 175 5.60 -4.32 -25.45
C LYS A 175 7.05 -4.20 -24.96
N VAL A 176 7.26 -3.43 -23.89
CA VAL A 176 8.58 -3.10 -23.38
C VAL A 176 8.66 -3.22 -21.87
N ILE A 177 9.82 -3.68 -21.39
CA ILE A 177 10.25 -3.54 -20.00
C ILE A 177 11.49 -2.65 -20.00
N GLU A 178 11.45 -1.54 -19.27
CA GLU A 178 12.53 -0.55 -19.21
C GLU A 178 12.92 -0.22 -17.77
N ILE A 179 14.22 -0.13 -17.51
CA ILE A 179 14.80 0.41 -16.28
C ILE A 179 15.71 1.57 -16.65
N LYS A 180 15.50 2.73 -16.04
CA LYS A 180 16.20 3.97 -16.40
C LYS A 180 16.68 4.73 -15.17
N ASP A 181 17.94 5.19 -15.22
CA ASP A 181 18.52 6.17 -14.29
C ASP A 181 19.32 7.20 -15.10
N GLY A 182 18.68 8.34 -15.41
CA GLY A 182 19.23 9.38 -16.26
C GLY A 182 19.49 8.88 -17.68
N SER A 183 20.75 8.79 -18.06
CA SER A 183 21.21 8.33 -19.39
C SER A 183 21.54 6.83 -19.44
N ASN A 184 21.40 6.10 -18.32
CA ASN A 184 21.66 4.66 -18.30
C ASN A 184 20.34 3.92 -18.42
N THR A 185 20.26 2.95 -19.34
CA THR A 185 19.03 2.23 -19.66
C THR A 185 19.28 0.73 -19.77
N LEU A 186 18.28 -0.04 -19.35
CA LEU A 186 18.15 -1.46 -19.63
C LEU A 186 16.75 -1.69 -20.19
N THR A 187 16.67 -2.10 -21.44
CA THR A 187 15.41 -2.24 -22.18
C THR A 187 15.29 -3.67 -22.71
N MET A 188 14.11 -4.27 -22.54
CA MET A 188 13.73 -5.56 -23.10
C MET A 188 12.46 -5.39 -23.92
N ASP A 189 12.48 -5.80 -25.18
CA ASP A 189 11.37 -5.68 -26.13
C ASP A 189 11.33 -6.88 -27.11
N ASP A 190 10.45 -6.82 -28.11
CA ASP A 190 10.34 -7.83 -29.18
C ASP A 190 11.64 -7.98 -30.02
N ASN A 191 12.55 -7.01 -29.98
CA ASN A 191 13.84 -7.03 -30.70
C ASN A 191 14.98 -7.63 -29.86
N GLY A 192 14.82 -7.73 -28.54
CA GLY A 192 15.77 -8.37 -27.64
C GLY A 192 16.05 -7.55 -26.38
N ILE A 193 17.30 -7.57 -25.92
CA ILE A 193 17.75 -6.89 -24.69
C ILE A 193 18.84 -5.89 -25.05
N THR A 194 18.66 -4.63 -24.67
CA THR A 194 19.62 -3.54 -24.86
C THR A 194 20.05 -2.98 -23.51
N MET A 195 21.36 -2.79 -23.33
CA MET A 195 21.95 -2.19 -22.13
C MET A 195 22.86 -1.03 -22.55
N GLU A 196 22.53 0.19 -22.13
CA GLU A 196 23.31 1.39 -22.41
C GLU A 196 23.76 2.07 -21.12
N ALA A 197 25.02 2.49 -21.09
CA ALA A 197 25.59 3.23 -19.97
C ALA A 197 26.43 4.41 -20.47
N GLN A 198 26.32 5.55 -19.79
CA GLN A 198 27.11 6.75 -20.12
C GLN A 198 28.59 6.61 -19.69
N LYS A 199 28.87 5.73 -18.73
CA LYS A 199 30.21 5.48 -18.18
C LYS A 199 30.57 4.00 -18.36
N ASP A 200 31.07 3.36 -17.30
CA ASP A 200 31.56 1.99 -17.36
C ASP A 200 30.44 0.97 -17.16
N ILE A 201 30.45 -0.09 -17.97
CA ILE A 201 29.76 -1.35 -17.66
C ILE A 201 30.82 -2.34 -17.14
N LYS A 202 30.66 -2.83 -15.91
CA LYS A 202 31.57 -3.78 -15.28
C LYS A 202 30.86 -5.11 -15.07
N VAL A 203 31.36 -6.17 -15.70
CA VAL A 203 30.86 -7.54 -15.57
C VAL A 203 31.95 -8.39 -14.95
N SER A 204 31.70 -8.95 -13.76
CA SER A 204 32.66 -9.77 -13.00
C SER A 204 31.97 -10.96 -12.35
N ALA A 205 32.57 -12.15 -12.47
CA ALA A 205 32.11 -13.36 -11.80
C ALA A 205 33.29 -14.07 -11.11
N SER A 206 33.01 -14.76 -9.99
CA SER A 206 33.99 -15.65 -9.35
C SER A 206 34.11 -17.01 -10.03
N GLY A 207 33.08 -17.40 -10.79
CA GLY A 207 33.09 -18.54 -11.69
C GLY A 207 33.19 -18.09 -13.15
N ASP A 208 32.54 -18.83 -14.05
CA ASP A 208 32.63 -18.58 -15.49
C ASP A 208 31.65 -17.51 -15.98
N VAL A 209 32.08 -16.74 -16.99
CA VAL A 209 31.23 -15.87 -17.80
C VAL A 209 31.23 -16.42 -19.23
N THR A 210 30.11 -17.02 -19.64
CA THR A 210 29.94 -17.60 -20.98
C THR A 210 29.06 -16.69 -21.83
N ILE A 211 29.51 -16.36 -23.05
CA ILE A 211 28.77 -15.55 -24.02
C ILE A 211 28.68 -16.34 -25.32
N GLU A 212 27.47 -16.76 -25.67
CA GLU A 212 27.18 -17.52 -26.88
C GLU A 212 26.13 -16.81 -27.74
N GLY A 213 26.31 -16.84 -29.06
CA GLY A 213 25.38 -16.27 -30.02
C GLY A 213 25.76 -16.70 -31.43
N THR A 214 24.82 -16.62 -32.37
CA THR A 214 25.11 -16.92 -33.79
C THR A 214 26.24 -16.04 -34.32
N ASN A 215 26.25 -14.77 -33.89
CA ASN A 215 27.35 -13.83 -34.13
C ASN A 215 27.63 -13.08 -32.82
N VAL A 216 28.91 -12.88 -32.50
CA VAL A 216 29.36 -12.05 -31.37
C VAL A 216 30.30 -10.98 -31.92
N GLU A 217 29.92 -9.72 -31.82
CA GLU A 217 30.73 -8.58 -32.25
C GLU A 217 31.19 -7.77 -31.03
N LEU A 218 32.50 -7.60 -30.89
CA LEU A 218 33.11 -6.81 -29.82
C LEU A 218 33.93 -5.68 -30.46
N LYS A 219 33.58 -4.43 -30.13
CA LYS A 219 34.23 -3.23 -30.67
C LYS A 219 34.68 -2.31 -29.54
N ALA A 220 35.95 -1.92 -29.56
CA ALA A 220 36.49 -0.89 -28.69
C ALA A 220 37.08 0.26 -29.52
N ASN A 221 36.73 1.50 -29.18
CA ASN A 221 37.23 2.68 -29.91
C ASN A 221 38.67 3.03 -29.54
N ALA A 222 39.09 2.79 -28.30
CA ALA A 222 40.42 3.10 -27.80
C ALA A 222 41.33 1.86 -27.78
N GLN A 223 40.99 0.88 -26.95
CA GLN A 223 41.77 -0.34 -26.79
C GLN A 223 40.86 -1.52 -26.45
N PHE A 224 41.08 -2.66 -27.12
CA PHE A 224 40.51 -3.94 -26.72
C PHE A 224 41.58 -4.74 -25.98
N LYS A 225 41.29 -5.16 -24.74
CA LYS A 225 42.21 -5.92 -23.87
C LYS A 225 41.51 -7.20 -23.40
N ALA A 226 42.12 -8.35 -23.67
CA ALA A 226 41.68 -9.65 -23.18
C ALA A 226 42.88 -10.39 -22.59
N GLU A 227 42.78 -10.85 -21.34
CA GLU A 227 43.86 -11.51 -20.60
C GLU A 227 43.35 -12.81 -19.98
N GLY A 228 44.11 -13.89 -20.14
CA GLY A 228 43.86 -15.17 -19.49
C GLY A 228 45.12 -15.64 -18.77
N SER A 229 45.08 -15.68 -17.44
CA SER A 229 46.25 -16.00 -16.61
C SER A 229 46.81 -17.41 -16.85
N ALA A 230 45.94 -18.38 -17.13
CA ALA A 230 46.32 -19.76 -17.45
C ALA A 230 46.51 -19.99 -18.97
N GLY A 231 46.01 -19.07 -19.80
CA GLY A 231 46.00 -19.18 -21.26
C GLY A 231 44.81 -18.46 -21.88
N ALA A 232 44.87 -18.26 -23.20
CA ALA A 232 43.76 -17.77 -24.01
C ALA A 232 43.70 -18.60 -25.30
N GLU A 233 42.51 -19.08 -25.68
CA GLU A 233 42.28 -19.89 -26.88
C GLU A 233 41.29 -19.19 -27.82
N VAL A 234 41.63 -19.14 -29.10
CA VAL A 234 40.73 -18.68 -30.17
C VAL A 234 40.69 -19.76 -31.24
N SER A 235 39.55 -20.44 -31.36
CA SER A 235 39.38 -21.60 -32.23
C SER A 235 38.36 -21.30 -33.34
N THR A 236 38.73 -21.56 -34.60
CA THR A 236 37.87 -21.44 -35.78
C THR A 236 38.14 -22.59 -36.74
N SER A 237 37.09 -23.13 -37.36
CA SER A 237 37.20 -24.13 -38.43
C SER A 237 37.51 -23.51 -39.80
N ALA A 238 37.47 -22.18 -39.90
CA ALA A 238 37.71 -21.41 -41.10
C ALA A 238 39.00 -20.57 -40.96
N ILE A 239 39.05 -19.42 -41.63
CA ILE A 239 40.21 -18.53 -41.63
C ILE A 239 40.10 -17.55 -40.45
N ALA A 240 41.09 -17.55 -39.56
CA ALA A 240 41.31 -16.47 -38.60
C ALA A 240 42.04 -15.30 -39.27
N VAL A 241 41.49 -14.10 -39.20
CA VAL A 241 42.10 -12.88 -39.76
C VAL A 241 42.48 -11.93 -38.63
N LEU A 242 43.78 -11.79 -38.37
CA LEU A 242 44.31 -10.82 -37.42
C LEU A 242 45.02 -9.69 -38.19
N LYS A 243 44.57 -8.45 -38.01
CA LYS A 243 45.13 -7.28 -38.69
C LYS A 243 45.62 -6.27 -37.65
N GLY A 244 46.83 -5.77 -37.85
CA GLY A 244 47.44 -4.72 -37.05
C GLY A 244 48.69 -4.19 -37.77
N SER A 245 49.16 -3.00 -37.39
CA SER A 245 50.44 -2.48 -37.87
C SER A 245 51.62 -3.34 -37.43
N LEU A 246 51.51 -3.99 -36.27
CA LEU A 246 52.45 -4.94 -35.71
C LEU A 246 51.68 -6.04 -34.97
N VAL A 247 52.01 -7.31 -35.24
CA VAL A 247 51.50 -8.48 -34.51
C VAL A 247 52.71 -9.21 -33.95
N GLN A 248 52.84 -9.26 -32.62
CA GLN A 248 53.91 -9.98 -31.94
C GLN A 248 53.36 -11.32 -31.41
N ILE A 249 54.02 -12.41 -31.80
CA ILE A 249 53.75 -13.77 -31.31
C ILE A 249 55.07 -14.25 -30.71
N ASN A 250 55.07 -14.57 -29.41
CA ASN A 250 56.22 -15.12 -28.69
C ASN A 250 55.95 -16.56 -28.29
#